data_AF-A0A8S1WLE6-F1
#
_entry.id   AF-A0A8S1WLE6-F1
#
_cell.length_a   1.000
_cell.length_b   1.000
_cell.length_c   1.000
_cell.angle_alpha   90.00
_cell.angle_beta   90.00
_cell.angle_gamma   90.00
#
_symmetry.space_group_name_H-M   'P 1'
#
loop_
_entity.id
_entity.type
_entity.pdbx_description
1 polymer ?
#
loop_
_entity_poly.entity_id
_entity_poly.type
_entity_poly.pdbx_seq_one_letter_code
_entity_poly.pdbx_strand_id
1 'polypeptide(L)'
;MYKVELVDSSEFKDRQKYYKHLLQTYCQWSFLKYFVYSIIWLIGGRISIHYSMQGLYVIITGFALIFTNLGTREKGTLSAYSIFNKGYKKLMGQMTEEDVANMYNMGGVKKKEDLSDDDDDKISKDFEGLSMEQMMAKLTKLGNKLCFCNSGKKYKKCHYYIHQRIKQQEDEERRKGIKKN
;
A
#
# COMPACT_ATOMS: atom_id res chain seq x y z
N MET A 1 -13.56 29.49 14.28
CA MET A 1 -14.65 29.87 13.36
C MET A 1 -14.07 29.89 11.95
N TYR A 2 -14.49 28.99 11.07
CA TYR A 2 -14.08 29.03 9.67
C TYR A 2 -14.94 30.04 8.93
N LYS A 3 -14.30 30.98 8.23
CA LYS A 3 -14.96 31.96 7.38
C LYS A 3 -15.26 31.28 6.05
N VAL A 4 -16.52 30.95 5.81
CA VAL A 4 -16.97 30.42 4.53
C VAL A 4 -17.22 31.62 3.62
N GLU A 5 -16.33 31.85 2.67
CA GLU A 5 -16.53 32.85 1.63
C GLU A 5 -17.42 32.26 0.53
N LEU A 6 -18.52 32.95 0.22
CA LEU A 6 -19.45 32.59 -0.85
C LEU A 6 -18.78 32.91 -2.18
N VAL A 7 -18.25 31.87 -2.84
CA VAL A 7 -17.70 31.96 -4.18
C VAL A 7 -18.85 32.17 -5.18
N ASP A 8 -18.74 33.20 -6.02
CA ASP A 8 -19.75 33.55 -7.01
C ASP A 8 -19.95 32.43 -8.06
N SER A 9 -21.20 32.16 -8.42
CA SER A 9 -21.59 31.09 -9.36
C SER A 9 -21.00 31.28 -10.76
N SER A 10 -20.64 32.51 -11.11
CA SER A 10 -20.00 32.88 -12.39
C SER A 10 -18.62 32.21 -12.54
N GLU A 11 -17.79 32.23 -11.50
CA GLU A 11 -16.45 31.65 -11.52
C GLU A 11 -16.44 30.13 -11.75
N PHE A 12 -17.48 29.42 -11.28
CA PHE A 12 -17.57 27.97 -11.49
C PHE A 12 -17.82 27.61 -12.96
N LYS A 13 -18.59 28.41 -13.69
CA LYS A 13 -18.85 28.18 -15.13
C LYS A 13 -17.58 28.40 -15.96
N ASP A 14 -16.80 29.42 -15.63
CA ASP A 14 -15.53 29.70 -16.31
C ASP A 14 -14.49 28.61 -16.03
N ARG A 15 -14.39 28.13 -14.78
CA ARG A 15 -13.56 26.97 -14.43
C ARG A 15 -13.97 25.73 -15.23
N GLN A 16 -15.27 25.41 -15.32
CA GLN A 16 -15.75 24.27 -16.10
C GLN A 16 -15.39 24.38 -17.59
N LYS A 17 -15.55 25.56 -18.19
CA LYS A 17 -15.21 25.81 -19.59
C LYS A 17 -13.71 25.66 -19.85
N TYR A 18 -12.88 26.14 -18.92
CA TYR A 18 -11.43 25.98 -18.96
C TYR A 18 -11.01 24.50 -18.93
N TYR A 19 -11.51 23.72 -17.97
CA TYR A 19 -11.21 22.28 -17.89
C TYR A 19 -11.69 21.51 -19.12
N LYS A 20 -12.85 21.86 -19.68
CA LYS A 20 -13.37 21.25 -20.91
C LYS A 20 -12.43 21.46 -22.11
N HIS A 21 -11.91 22.69 -22.29
CA HIS A 21 -10.93 22.99 -23.34
C HIS A 21 -9.59 22.28 -23.12
N LEU A 22 -9.12 22.21 -21.87
CA LEU A 22 -7.91 21.48 -21.51
C LEU A 22 -8.03 19.97 -21.78
N LEU A 23 -9.15 19.36 -21.38
CA LEU A 23 -9.41 17.95 -21.67
C LEU A 23 -9.51 17.69 -23.18
N GLN A 24 -10.17 18.59 -23.91
CA GLN A 24 -10.35 18.43 -25.35
C GLN A 24 -9.02 18.49 -26.11
N THR A 25 -8.16 19.44 -25.78
CA THR A 25 -6.83 19.52 -26.39
C THR A 25 -5.97 18.31 -25.99
N TYR A 26 -5.96 17.93 -24.72
CA TYR A 26 -5.22 16.74 -24.26
C TYR A 26 -5.66 15.45 -24.97
N CYS A 27 -6.98 15.27 -25.14
CA CYS A 27 -7.55 14.13 -25.85
C CYS A 27 -7.11 14.10 -27.32
N GLN A 28 -7.13 15.25 -28.00
CA GLN A 28 -6.68 15.37 -29.39
C GLN A 28 -5.18 15.08 -29.57
N TRP A 29 -4.34 15.60 -28.68
CA TRP A 29 -2.90 15.34 -28.72
C TRP A 29 -2.55 13.89 -28.38
N SER A 30 -3.27 13.28 -27.44
CA SER A 30 -3.11 11.87 -27.10
C SER A 30 -3.52 10.98 -28.27
N PHE A 31 -4.67 11.27 -28.90
CA PHE A 31 -5.13 10.54 -30.08
C PHE A 31 -4.13 10.61 -31.23
N LEU A 32 -3.61 11.80 -31.54
CA LEU A 32 -2.62 11.99 -32.62
C LEU A 32 -1.35 11.16 -32.38
N LYS A 33 -0.85 11.12 -31.13
CA LYS A 33 0.32 10.31 -30.77
C LYS A 33 0.08 8.83 -31.06
N TYR A 34 -1.03 8.26 -30.59
CA TYR A 34 -1.35 6.85 -30.83
C TYR A 34 -1.62 6.55 -32.31
N PHE A 35 -2.21 7.49 -33.04
CA PHE A 35 -2.42 7.38 -34.48
C PHE A 35 -1.08 7.30 -35.24
N VAL A 36 -0.11 8.15 -34.91
CA VAL A 36 1.24 8.12 -35.49
C VAL A 36 1.95 6.79 -35.17
N TYR A 37 1.88 6.31 -33.92
CA TYR A 37 2.45 4.99 -33.56
C TYR A 37 1.80 3.86 -34.35
N SER A 38 0.48 3.90 -34.55
CA SER A 38 -0.24 2.90 -35.35
C SER A 38 0.20 2.91 -36.81
N ILE A 39 0.38 4.08 -37.43
CA ILE A 39 0.90 4.19 -38.79
C ILE A 39 2.31 3.60 -38.89
N ILE A 40 3.21 3.97 -37.97
CA ILE A 40 4.59 3.43 -37.94
C ILE A 40 4.58 1.90 -37.83
N TRP A 41 3.71 1.37 -36.96
CA TRP A 41 3.55 -0.07 -36.80
C TRP A 41 3.03 -0.74 -38.09
N LEU A 42 2.03 -0.17 -38.76
CA LEU A 42 1.53 -0.71 -40.04
C LEU A 42 2.60 -0.69 -41.15
N ILE A 43 3.41 0.36 -41.22
CA ILE A 43 4.53 0.45 -42.17
C ILE A 43 5.57 -0.63 -41.85
N GLY A 44 5.95 -0.80 -40.58
CA GLY A 44 6.86 -1.86 -40.14
C GLY A 44 6.34 -3.26 -40.49
N GLY A 45 5.04 -3.50 -40.30
CA GLY A 45 4.38 -4.74 -40.69
C GLY A 45 4.45 -5.01 -42.19
N ARG A 46 4.21 -3.99 -43.03
CA ARG A 46 4.34 -4.11 -44.50
C ARG A 46 5.76 -4.47 -44.92
N ILE A 47 6.76 -3.83 -44.33
CA ILE A 47 8.18 -4.12 -44.57
C ILE A 47 8.49 -5.57 -44.18
N SER A 48 8.02 -6.01 -43.01
CA SER A 48 8.25 -7.36 -42.51
C SER A 48 7.70 -8.45 -43.44
N ILE A 49 6.50 -8.24 -44.02
CA ILE A 49 5.91 -9.15 -45.00
C ILE A 49 6.80 -9.24 -46.25
N HIS A 50 7.33 -8.11 -46.73
CA HIS A 50 8.22 -8.10 -47.90
C HIS A 50 9.48 -8.95 -47.68
N TYR A 51 10.02 -8.96 -46.46
CA TYR A 51 11.19 -9.77 -46.10
C TYR A 51 10.83 -11.17 -45.59
N SER A 52 9.55 -11.59 -45.65
CA SER A 52 9.07 -12.88 -45.13
C SER A 52 9.35 -13.10 -43.62
N MET A 53 9.46 -12.02 -42.85
CA MET A 53 9.77 -12.05 -41.41
C MET A 53 8.56 -11.71 -40.52
N GLN A 54 7.33 -11.90 -41.01
CA GLN A 54 6.11 -11.47 -40.32
C GLN A 54 5.97 -12.05 -38.91
N GLY A 55 6.38 -13.31 -38.70
CA GLY A 55 6.33 -13.96 -37.40
C GLY A 55 7.24 -13.29 -36.37
N LEU A 56 8.49 -13.00 -36.76
CA LEU A 56 9.45 -12.33 -35.88
C LEU A 56 9.00 -10.90 -35.53
N TYR A 57 8.43 -10.19 -36.50
CA TYR A 57 7.90 -8.84 -36.27
C TYR A 57 6.78 -8.82 -35.24
N VAL A 58 5.84 -9.76 -35.32
CA VAL A 58 4.74 -9.87 -34.33
C VAL A 58 5.28 -10.25 -32.95
N ILE A 59 6.22 -11.18 -32.87
CA ILE A 59 6.83 -11.59 -31.59
C ILE A 59 7.55 -10.42 -30.92
N ILE A 60 8.42 -9.71 -31.67
CA ILE A 60 9.16 -8.55 -31.15
C ILE A 60 8.20 -7.43 -30.75
N THR A 61 7.17 -7.16 -31.54
CA THR A 61 6.11 -6.20 -31.18
C THR A 61 5.45 -6.60 -29.87
N GLY A 62 5.07 -7.87 -29.71
CA GLY A 62 4.43 -8.37 -28.50
C GLY A 62 5.30 -8.18 -27.26
N PHE A 63 6.59 -8.53 -27.34
CA PHE A 63 7.54 -8.26 -26.26
C PHE A 63 7.68 -6.77 -25.96
N ALA A 64 7.80 -5.92 -26.99
CA ALA A 64 7.89 -4.47 -26.82
C ALA A 64 6.64 -3.90 -26.13
N LEU A 65 5.44 -4.39 -26.48
CA LEU A 65 4.19 -4.00 -25.82
C LEU A 65 4.15 -4.45 -24.36
N ILE A 66 4.60 -5.68 -24.08
CA ILE A 66 4.70 -6.17 -22.69
C ILE A 66 5.63 -5.24 -21.92
N PHE A 67 6.88 -5.06 -22.34
CA PHE A 67 7.86 -4.23 -21.62
C PHE A 67 7.43 -2.77 -21.47
N THR A 68 6.76 -2.18 -22.46
CA THR A 68 6.25 -0.81 -22.36
C THR A 68 4.99 -0.71 -21.49
N ASN A 69 4.30 -1.82 -21.24
CA ASN A 69 3.15 -1.92 -20.34
C ASN A 69 3.50 -2.41 -18.93
N LEU A 70 4.75 -2.85 -18.69
CA LEU A 70 5.26 -3.18 -17.37
C LEU A 70 5.36 -1.88 -16.53
N GLY A 71 4.29 -1.55 -15.83
CA GLY A 71 4.25 -0.48 -14.84
C GLY A 71 4.21 -1.02 -13.41
N THR A 72 4.51 -0.14 -12.45
CA THR A 72 4.26 -0.40 -11.03
C THR A 72 2.75 -0.47 -10.80
N ARG A 73 2.27 -1.66 -10.45
CA ARG A 73 0.86 -1.93 -10.21
C ARG A 73 0.39 -1.29 -8.89
N GLU A 74 -0.74 -0.58 -8.91
CA GLU A 74 -1.40 -0.14 -7.67
C GLU A 74 -1.88 -1.35 -6.87
N LYS A 75 -1.60 -1.33 -5.56
CA LYS A 75 -2.02 -2.39 -4.64
C LYS A 75 -3.55 -2.52 -4.66
N GLY A 76 -4.05 -3.74 -4.86
CA GLY A 76 -5.49 -4.04 -4.93
C GLY A 76 -6.10 -4.17 -6.32
N THR A 77 -5.35 -3.94 -7.40
CA THR A 77 -5.85 -4.15 -8.78
C THR A 77 -5.88 -5.64 -9.17
N LEU A 78 -6.46 -5.99 -10.32
CA LEU A 78 -6.46 -7.37 -10.84
C LEU A 78 -5.01 -7.83 -11.13
N SER A 79 -4.63 -9.01 -10.65
CA SER A 79 -3.52 -9.76 -11.24
C SER A 79 -4.10 -10.82 -12.19
N ALA A 80 -3.32 -11.22 -13.20
CA ALA A 80 -3.74 -12.25 -14.15
C ALA A 80 -4.16 -13.57 -13.47
N TYR A 81 -3.65 -13.83 -12.27
CA TYR A 81 -4.00 -15.00 -11.46
C TYR A 81 -5.13 -14.75 -10.45
N SER A 82 -5.35 -13.50 -10.01
CA SER A 82 -6.44 -13.20 -9.07
C SER A 82 -7.81 -13.14 -9.75
N ILE A 83 -7.88 -13.13 -11.08
CA ILE A 83 -9.14 -13.20 -11.84
C ILE A 83 -9.92 -14.50 -11.57
N PHE A 84 -9.22 -15.56 -11.16
CA PHE A 84 -9.81 -16.85 -10.83
C PHE A 84 -10.23 -16.97 -9.36
N ASN A 85 -9.91 -15.98 -8.52
CA ASN A 85 -10.26 -15.97 -7.09
C ASN A 85 -11.51 -15.15 -6.81
N LYS A 86 -12.41 -15.69 -5.98
CA LYS A 86 -13.62 -14.99 -5.53
C LYS A 86 -13.23 -13.72 -4.75
N GLY A 87 -13.62 -12.56 -5.28
CA GLY A 87 -13.25 -11.25 -4.72
C GLY A 87 -11.85 -10.77 -5.09
N TYR A 88 -11.24 -11.31 -6.15
CA TYR A 88 -9.94 -10.90 -6.69
C TYR A 88 -8.80 -10.92 -5.66
N LYS A 89 -8.95 -11.77 -4.64
CA LYS A 89 -8.00 -11.87 -3.55
C LYS A 89 -6.75 -12.60 -4.01
N LYS A 90 -5.59 -12.14 -3.53
CA LYS A 90 -4.32 -12.84 -3.71
C LYS A 90 -4.42 -14.24 -3.08
N LEU A 91 -3.80 -15.24 -3.72
CA LEU A 91 -3.75 -16.59 -3.17
C LEU A 91 -2.98 -16.57 -1.85
N MET A 92 -3.56 -17.21 -0.83
CA MET A 92 -2.95 -17.34 0.48
C MET A 92 -1.64 -18.13 0.34
N GLY A 93 -0.51 -17.56 0.79
CA GLY A 93 0.82 -18.18 0.68
C GLY A 93 1.76 -17.64 -0.42
N GLN A 94 1.29 -16.76 -1.32
CA GLN A 94 2.22 -16.03 -2.21
C GLN A 94 2.94 -14.93 -1.43
N MET A 95 4.27 -14.99 -1.35
CA MET A 95 5.05 -13.87 -0.79
C MET A 95 5.15 -12.74 -1.82
N THR A 96 4.65 -11.55 -1.50
CA THR A 96 4.93 -10.33 -2.28
C THR A 96 6.23 -9.68 -1.84
N GLU A 97 6.80 -8.83 -2.69
CA GLU A 97 7.97 -8.01 -2.35
C GLU A 97 7.77 -7.23 -1.04
N GLU A 98 6.54 -6.81 -0.76
CA GLU A 98 6.16 -6.17 0.50
C GLU A 98 6.21 -7.14 1.69
N ASP A 99 5.80 -8.39 1.51
CA ASP A 99 5.87 -9.43 2.55
C ASP A 99 7.33 -9.77 2.84
N VAL A 100 8.14 -9.88 1.79
CA VAL A 100 9.57 -10.11 1.86
C VAL A 100 10.28 -8.93 2.51
N ALA A 101 9.95 -7.70 2.13
CA ALA A 101 10.45 -6.49 2.78
C ALA A 101 10.01 -6.43 4.25
N ASN A 102 8.79 -6.83 4.60
CA ASN A 102 8.31 -6.88 5.98
C ASN A 102 9.01 -7.97 6.80
N MET A 103 9.36 -9.11 6.17
CA MET A 103 10.17 -10.17 6.77
C MET A 103 11.60 -9.67 7.05
N TYR A 104 12.26 -9.05 6.06
CA TYR A 104 13.60 -8.49 6.24
C TYR A 104 13.62 -7.32 7.24
N ASN A 105 12.54 -6.56 7.35
CA ASN A 105 12.43 -5.44 8.30
C ASN A 105 11.94 -5.85 9.71
N MET A 106 11.81 -7.15 10.01
CA MET A 106 11.40 -7.66 11.33
C MET A 106 10.23 -6.86 11.97
N GLY A 107 9.14 -6.69 11.23
CA GLY A 107 7.96 -5.97 11.73
C GLY A 107 7.95 -4.47 11.40
N GLY A 108 8.27 -4.13 10.16
CA GLY A 108 7.93 -2.84 9.57
C GLY A 108 6.42 -2.58 9.67
N VAL A 109 6.07 -1.38 10.11
CA VAL A 109 4.70 -0.92 10.35
C VAL A 109 3.88 -1.04 9.06
N LYS A 110 2.88 -1.94 9.04
CA LYS A 110 1.78 -1.82 8.07
C LYS A 110 1.12 -0.46 8.31
N LYS A 111 0.92 0.35 7.27
CA LYS A 111 0.07 1.54 7.39
C LYS A 111 -1.34 1.06 7.75
N LYS A 112 -2.09 1.90 8.46
CA LYS A 112 -3.47 1.59 8.89
C LYS A 112 -4.39 1.25 7.71
N GLU A 113 -4.04 1.72 6.51
CA GLU A 113 -4.70 1.45 5.23
C GLU A 113 -4.46 0.01 4.71
N ASP A 114 -3.42 -0.67 5.18
CA ASP A 114 -3.03 -2.04 4.78
C ASP A 114 -3.44 -3.12 5.82
N LEU A 115 -4.14 -2.73 6.90
CA LEU A 115 -4.75 -3.66 7.85
C LEU A 115 -6.14 -4.04 7.32
N SER A 116 -6.40 -5.35 7.24
CA SER A 116 -7.77 -5.81 7.03
C SER A 116 -8.59 -5.58 8.29
N ASP A 117 -9.90 -5.36 8.18
CA ASP A 117 -10.79 -5.17 9.35
C ASP A 117 -10.69 -6.33 10.36
N ASP A 118 -10.33 -7.53 9.88
CA ASP A 118 -10.07 -8.73 10.69
C ASP A 118 -8.77 -8.67 11.53
N ASP A 119 -7.78 -7.85 11.12
CA ASP A 119 -6.48 -7.74 11.79
C ASP A 119 -6.54 -6.86 13.06
N ASP A 120 -7.32 -5.77 13.03
CA ASP A 120 -7.52 -4.90 14.20
C ASP A 120 -8.29 -5.65 15.32
N ASP A 121 -9.25 -6.49 14.93
CA ASP A 121 -10.09 -7.28 15.82
C ASP A 121 -9.32 -8.44 16.50
N LYS A 122 -8.23 -8.91 15.89
CA LYS A 122 -7.31 -9.90 16.49
C LYS A 122 -6.36 -9.28 17.50
N ILE A 123 -5.86 -8.07 17.24
CA ILE A 123 -4.88 -7.39 18.13
C ILE A 123 -5.50 -7.09 19.50
N SER A 124 -6.79 -6.73 19.55
CA SER A 124 -7.52 -6.47 20.79
C SER A 124 -7.79 -7.75 21.59
N LYS A 125 -8.29 -8.81 20.93
CA LYS A 125 -8.55 -10.12 21.55
C LYS A 125 -7.27 -10.82 22.02
N ASP A 126 -6.15 -10.60 21.34
CA ASP A 126 -4.83 -11.14 21.69
C ASP A 126 -4.21 -10.55 22.97
N PHE A 127 -4.89 -9.61 23.64
CA PHE A 127 -4.40 -8.96 24.87
C PHE A 127 -5.35 -9.15 26.07
N GLU A 128 -6.64 -9.39 25.82
CA GLU A 128 -7.64 -9.71 26.85
C GLU A 128 -7.42 -11.12 27.41
N GLY A 129 -6.53 -11.24 28.40
CA GLY A 129 -6.34 -12.50 29.14
C GLY A 129 -4.88 -12.92 29.36
N LEU A 130 -3.90 -12.12 28.94
CA LEU A 130 -2.49 -12.44 29.21
C LEU A 130 -2.06 -12.00 30.60
N SER A 131 -1.27 -12.85 31.27
CA SER A 131 -0.57 -12.45 32.47
C SER A 131 0.43 -11.33 32.17
N MET A 132 0.73 -10.49 33.16
CA MET A 132 1.68 -9.37 33.02
C MET A 132 3.06 -9.82 32.49
N GLU A 133 3.48 -11.03 32.80
CA GLU A 133 4.73 -11.60 32.30
C GLU A 133 4.67 -11.88 30.79
N GLN A 134 3.60 -12.53 30.32
CA GLN A 134 3.40 -12.80 28.91
C GLN A 134 3.18 -11.51 28.10
N MET A 135 2.50 -10.55 28.72
CA MET A 135 2.34 -9.20 28.18
C MET A 135 3.69 -8.53 27.95
N MET A 136 4.59 -8.59 28.94
CA MET A 136 5.93 -8.01 28.85
C MET A 136 6.84 -8.68 27.81
N ALA A 137 6.71 -10.00 27.61
CA ALA A 137 7.41 -10.70 26.53
C ALA A 137 6.91 -10.26 25.14
N LYS A 138 5.60 -10.00 25.00
CA LYS A 138 5.04 -9.37 23.79
C LYS A 138 5.52 -7.91 23.66
N LEU A 139 5.62 -7.14 24.75
CA LEU A 139 6.07 -5.73 24.76
C LEU A 139 7.50 -5.55 24.24
N THR A 140 8.39 -6.52 24.46
CA THR A 140 9.76 -6.50 23.88
C THR A 140 9.72 -6.53 22.34
N LYS A 141 8.70 -7.17 21.75
CA LYS A 141 8.45 -7.22 20.30
C LYS A 141 7.62 -6.03 19.77
N LEU A 142 7.16 -5.13 20.64
CA LEU A 142 6.29 -4.00 20.28
C LEU A 142 7.04 -2.68 20.08
N GLY A 143 8.35 -2.61 20.34
CA GLY A 143 9.11 -1.35 20.37
C GLY A 143 8.94 -0.46 19.13
N ASN A 144 8.94 -1.04 17.93
CA ASN A 144 8.77 -0.30 16.66
C ASN A 144 7.32 -0.21 16.17
N LYS A 145 6.36 -0.89 16.82
CA LYS A 145 4.94 -0.84 16.43
C LYS A 145 4.27 0.46 16.91
N LEU A 146 3.11 0.78 16.35
CA LEU A 146 2.29 1.91 16.80
C LEU A 146 1.80 1.69 18.23
N CYS A 147 1.71 2.78 19.00
CA CYS A 147 1.24 2.71 20.37
C CYS A 147 -0.29 2.56 20.45
N PHE A 148 -0.79 1.73 21.38
CA PHE A 148 -2.22 1.45 21.57
C PHE A 148 -3.06 2.66 22.00
N CYS A 149 -2.44 3.72 22.54
CA CYS A 149 -3.13 4.95 22.94
C CYS A 149 -3.59 5.82 21.76
N ASN A 150 -3.55 5.29 20.53
CA ASN A 150 -3.97 5.95 19.28
C ASN A 150 -3.27 7.30 19.00
N SER A 151 -2.13 7.57 19.65
CA SER A 151 -1.38 8.83 19.53
C SER A 151 -0.60 8.97 18.21
N GLY A 152 -0.63 7.97 17.34
CA GLY A 152 0.16 7.91 16.11
C GLY A 152 1.67 7.77 16.32
N LYS A 153 2.16 7.72 17.56
CA LYS A 153 3.58 7.58 17.90
C LYS A 153 3.98 6.10 18.04
N LYS A 154 5.25 5.78 17.78
CA LYS A 154 5.82 4.43 18.05
C LYS A 154 5.75 4.11 19.54
N TYR A 155 5.50 2.87 19.90
CA TYR A 155 5.37 2.40 21.29
C TYR A 155 6.58 2.78 22.16
N LYS A 156 7.81 2.59 21.63
CA LYS A 156 9.05 2.99 22.32
C LYS A 156 9.16 4.48 22.67
N LYS A 157 8.45 5.34 21.93
CA LYS A 157 8.44 6.80 22.13
C LYS A 157 7.23 7.28 22.95
N CYS A 158 6.30 6.40 23.32
CA CYS A 158 5.06 6.78 23.99
C CYS A 158 4.92 6.11 25.37
N HIS A 159 4.63 4.80 25.43
CA HIS A 159 4.31 4.13 26.69
C HIS A 159 5.43 3.22 27.23
N TYR A 160 6.48 2.97 26.45
CA TYR A 160 7.55 2.03 26.83
C TYR A 160 8.18 2.32 28.21
N TYR A 161 8.57 3.57 28.49
CA TYR A 161 9.19 3.94 29.77
C TYR A 161 8.21 3.91 30.96
N ILE A 162 6.91 4.02 30.70
CA ILE A 162 5.88 3.93 31.76
C ILE A 162 5.78 2.48 32.22
N HIS A 163 5.63 1.54 31.28
CA HIS A 163 5.58 0.11 31.60
C HIS A 163 6.88 -0.40 32.22
N GLN A 164 8.04 0.14 31.81
CA GLN A 164 9.32 -0.23 32.41
C GLN A 164 9.40 0.16 33.89
N ARG A 165 8.88 1.34 34.26
CA ARG A 165 8.86 1.79 35.67
C ARG A 165 7.90 0.98 36.54
N ILE A 166 6.71 0.66 36.02
CA ILE A 166 5.74 -0.18 36.74
C ILE A 166 6.36 -1.53 37.09
N LYS A 167 7.07 -2.15 36.13
CA LYS A 167 7.76 -3.42 36.36
C LYS A 167 8.84 -3.32 37.44
N GLN A 168 9.63 -2.24 37.43
CA GLN A 168 10.65 -2.02 38.45
C GLN A 168 10.01 -1.92 39.86
N GLN A 169 8.88 -1.22 39.97
CA GLN A 169 8.14 -1.11 41.23
C GLN A 169 7.61 -2.47 41.70
N GLU A 170 6.98 -3.25 40.82
CA GLU A 170 6.51 -4.61 41.14
C GLU A 170 7.66 -5.55 41.56
N ASP A 171 8.81 -5.47 40.91
CA ASP A 171 9.99 -6.27 41.25
C ASP A 171 10.59 -5.87 42.61
N GLU A 172 10.56 -4.58 42.95
CA GLU A 172 10.94 -4.09 44.27
C GLU A 172 9.96 -4.54 45.37
N GLU A 173 8.66 -4.48 45.10
CA GLU A 173 7.62 -4.94 46.01
C GLU A 173 7.71 -6.45 46.23
N ARG A 174 7.92 -7.25 45.17
CA ARG A 174 8.20 -8.69 45.28
C ARG A 174 9.43 -8.95 46.15
N ARG A 175 10.54 -8.23 45.93
CA ARG A 175 11.75 -8.37 46.75
C ARG A 175 11.51 -8.00 48.21
N LYS A 176 10.71 -6.97 48.49
CA LYS A 176 10.33 -6.57 49.86
C LYS A 176 9.39 -7.59 50.52
N GLY A 177 8.47 -8.18 49.77
CA GLY A 177 7.58 -9.25 50.23
C GLY A 177 8.32 -10.53 50.57
N ILE A 178 9.31 -10.92 49.76
CA ILE A 178 10.19 -12.09 50.03
C ILE A 178 11.03 -11.87 51.29
N LYS A 179 11.48 -10.65 51.58
CA LYS A 179 12.25 -10.32 52.78
C LYS A 179 11.41 -10.21 54.07
N LYS A 180 10.08 -10.23 53.97
CA LYS A 180 9.15 -10.11 55.10
C LYS A 180 8.63 -11.45 55.63
N ASN A 181 8.95 -12.54 54.93
CA ASN A 181 8.77 -13.93 55.37
C ASN A 181 10.13 -14.51 55.79
#